data_AF-A0A960UE11-F1
#
_entry.id   AF-A0A960UE11-F1
#
_cell.length_a   1.000
_cell.length_b   1.000
_cell.length_c   1.000
_cell.angle_alpha   90.00
_cell.angle_beta   90.00
_cell.angle_gamma   90.00
#
_symmetry.space_group_name_H-M   'P 1'
#
loop_
_entity.id
_entity.type
_entity.pdbx_description
1 polymer ?
#
loop_
_entity_poly.entity_id
_entity_poly.type
_entity_poly.pdbx_seq_one_letter_code
_entity_poly.pdbx_strand_id
1 'polypeptide(L)'
;MKRMLTILALLALTAGSALAQDISGSTVTVDPTESENGVVFLCFTVTNSSLDFEWIADITLTLPACMTILDVPPASADPAVGSDPFNPDAPIAFTGYGTNVANWSGTDSFGFGFLTGENAGVFCVSVEVNCACDNVYPIVWDLAGDGFGGDPHVLNGTLDFSVLCSTPTEDSSWGDVKALY
;
A
#
# COMPACT_ATOMS: atom_id res chain seq x y z
N MET A 1 8.17 47.78 -56.81
CA MET A 1 8.98 48.03 -55.61
C MET A 1 8.45 47.18 -54.46
N LYS A 2 9.31 46.33 -53.89
CA LYS A 2 9.06 45.46 -52.72
C LYS A 2 8.59 46.26 -51.50
N ARG A 3 7.50 45.84 -50.83
CA ARG A 3 7.23 46.05 -49.39
C ARG A 3 6.42 44.85 -48.90
N MET A 4 7.08 43.79 -48.47
CA MET A 4 7.47 43.50 -47.07
C MET A 4 6.24 43.11 -46.24
N LEU A 5 6.15 41.80 -46.09
CA LEU A 5 5.19 41.01 -45.34
C LEU A 5 5.40 41.22 -43.84
N THR A 6 4.35 41.47 -43.07
CA THR A 6 4.38 41.30 -41.61
C THR A 6 3.40 40.18 -41.28
N ILE A 7 3.91 38.94 -41.21
CA ILE A 7 3.20 37.84 -40.58
C ILE A 7 3.28 38.10 -39.08
N LEU A 8 2.14 38.39 -38.47
CA LEU A 8 1.99 38.39 -37.02
C LEU A 8 2.05 36.92 -36.58
N ALA A 9 3.23 36.46 -36.19
CA ALA A 9 3.38 35.16 -35.55
C ALA A 9 2.74 35.25 -34.16
N LEU A 10 1.52 34.72 -34.03
CA LEU A 10 0.88 34.53 -32.74
C LEU A 10 1.66 33.44 -32.02
N LEU A 11 2.60 33.84 -31.17
CA LEU A 11 3.28 32.93 -30.26
C LEU A 11 2.23 32.48 -29.24
N ALA A 12 1.60 31.34 -29.49
CA ALA A 12 0.87 30.63 -28.45
C ALA A 12 1.92 30.14 -27.45
N LEU A 13 2.14 30.90 -26.38
CA LEU A 13 2.69 30.33 -25.16
C LEU A 13 1.67 29.30 -24.70
N THR A 14 1.89 28.03 -25.02
CA THR A 14 1.37 26.97 -24.17
C THR A 14 2.01 27.24 -22.82
N ALA A 15 1.23 27.73 -21.86
CA ALA A 15 1.60 27.56 -20.47
C ALA A 15 1.85 26.05 -20.34
N GLY A 16 3.12 25.66 -20.19
CA GLY A 16 3.41 24.33 -19.69
C GLY A 16 2.60 24.22 -18.41
N SER A 17 1.82 23.15 -18.26
CA SER A 17 1.12 22.87 -17.02
C SER A 17 2.07 23.18 -15.88
N ALA A 18 1.73 24.17 -15.06
CA ALA A 18 2.42 24.37 -13.80
C ALA A 18 2.42 23.00 -13.12
N LEU A 19 3.59 22.55 -12.64
CA LEU A 19 3.72 21.30 -11.91
C LEU A 19 2.74 21.36 -10.72
N ALA A 20 1.54 20.84 -10.90
CA ALA A 20 0.73 20.31 -9.82
C ALA A 20 1.14 18.84 -9.81
N GLN A 21 2.10 18.56 -8.96
CA GLN A 21 2.47 17.22 -8.58
C GLN A 21 1.98 17.07 -7.15
N ASP A 22 1.78 15.83 -6.75
CA ASP A 22 0.84 15.40 -5.73
C ASP A 22 1.17 13.94 -5.43
N ILE A 23 0.38 13.23 -4.62
CA ILE A 23 0.55 11.77 -4.52
C ILE A 23 -0.17 10.99 -5.63
N SER A 24 -0.73 11.61 -6.69
CA SER A 24 -1.66 10.98 -7.65
C SER A 24 -1.15 9.73 -8.38
N GLY A 25 0.17 9.54 -8.46
CA GLY A 25 0.81 8.34 -9.03
C GLY A 25 1.20 7.27 -8.00
N SER A 26 0.95 7.51 -6.72
CA SER A 26 1.31 6.59 -5.63
C SER A 26 0.38 5.38 -5.63
N THR A 27 0.92 4.22 -5.25
CA THR A 27 0.21 2.95 -5.34
C THR A 27 0.40 2.11 -4.09
N VAL A 28 -0.56 1.24 -3.84
CA VAL A 28 -0.42 0.12 -2.90
C VAL A 28 -0.59 -1.15 -3.71
N THR A 29 0.35 -2.08 -3.61
CA THR A 29 0.24 -3.42 -4.16
C THR A 29 0.41 -4.45 -3.07
N VAL A 30 -0.14 -5.64 -3.29
CA VAL A 30 0.05 -6.81 -2.43
C VAL A 30 0.29 -7.98 -3.37
N ASP A 31 1.31 -8.78 -3.07
CA ASP A 31 1.47 -10.03 -3.81
C ASP A 31 0.30 -10.97 -3.49
N PRO A 32 -0.24 -11.70 -4.48
CA PRO A 32 -1.37 -12.59 -4.26
C PRO A 32 -1.00 -13.62 -3.19
N THR A 33 -1.74 -13.57 -2.10
CA THR A 33 -1.52 -14.40 -0.92
C THR A 33 -2.78 -15.22 -0.72
N GLU A 34 -2.70 -16.51 -1.04
CA GLU A 34 -3.71 -17.48 -0.61
C GLU A 34 -3.41 -17.85 0.85
N SER A 35 -4.46 -17.89 1.66
CA SER A 35 -4.40 -18.40 3.02
C SER A 35 -5.08 -19.74 3.09
N GLU A 36 -4.40 -20.76 3.61
CA GLU A 36 -5.01 -21.95 4.18
C GLU A 36 -5.07 -21.76 5.70
N ASN A 37 -6.28 -21.74 6.27
CA ASN A 37 -6.63 -21.56 7.70
C ASN A 37 -5.53 -21.16 8.68
N GLY A 38 -5.72 -20.00 9.31
CA GLY A 38 -4.97 -19.63 10.50
C GLY A 38 -4.35 -18.26 10.36
N VAL A 39 -3.03 -18.20 10.48
CA VAL A 39 -2.28 -16.94 10.49
C VAL A 39 -1.62 -16.72 9.14
N VAL A 40 -1.90 -15.58 8.53
CA VAL A 40 -1.36 -15.15 7.24
C VAL A 40 -0.41 -13.99 7.45
N PHE A 41 0.60 -13.91 6.61
CA PHE A 41 1.50 -12.78 6.56
C PHE A 41 1.27 -12.01 5.26
N LEU A 42 0.72 -10.81 5.38
CA LEU A 42 0.40 -9.94 4.24
C LEU A 42 1.43 -8.82 4.18
N CYS A 43 2.11 -8.65 3.05
CA CYS A 43 3.06 -7.57 2.83
C CYS A 43 2.60 -6.70 1.68
N PHE A 44 2.46 -5.41 1.96
CA PHE A 44 2.01 -4.40 1.03
C PHE A 44 3.21 -3.55 0.61
N THR A 45 3.42 -3.41 -0.69
CA THR A 45 4.36 -2.44 -1.22
C THR A 45 3.61 -1.13 -1.46
N VAL A 46 4.03 -0.09 -0.75
CA VAL A 46 3.55 1.27 -0.96
C VAL A 46 4.60 2.03 -1.74
N THR A 47 4.23 2.52 -2.92
CA THR A 47 5.10 3.36 -3.75
C THR A 47 4.65 4.80 -3.63
N ASN A 48 5.54 5.70 -3.19
CA ASN A 48 5.32 7.12 -3.30
C ASN A 48 5.85 7.59 -4.67
N SER A 49 4.95 8.03 -5.55
CA SER A 49 5.31 8.58 -6.87
C SER A 49 5.15 10.09 -6.93
N SER A 50 5.14 10.79 -5.79
CA SER A 50 5.17 12.25 -5.76
C SER A 50 6.43 12.76 -6.44
N LEU A 51 6.25 13.85 -7.19
CA LEU A 51 7.31 14.52 -7.94
C LEU A 51 7.64 15.90 -7.35
N ASP A 52 6.95 16.35 -6.30
CA ASP A 52 7.05 17.69 -5.69
C ASP A 52 7.23 17.72 -4.17
N PHE A 53 7.95 16.74 -3.63
CA PHE A 53 8.28 16.65 -2.20
C PHE A 53 7.08 16.44 -1.27
N GLU A 54 6.02 15.81 -1.76
CA GLU A 54 4.97 15.27 -0.90
C GLU A 54 5.41 13.88 -0.39
N TRP A 55 5.50 13.70 0.92
CA TRP A 55 5.95 12.46 1.55
C TRP A 55 4.74 11.75 2.14
N ILE A 56 4.69 10.43 2.01
CA ILE A 56 3.62 9.68 2.66
C ILE A 56 3.84 9.73 4.18
N ALA A 57 2.83 10.21 4.89
CA ALA A 57 2.80 10.38 6.34
C ALA A 57 1.82 9.41 7.01
N ASP A 58 0.82 8.91 6.27
CA ASP A 58 -0.13 7.92 6.74
C ASP A 58 -0.42 6.85 5.66
N ILE A 59 -0.45 5.60 6.11
CA ILE A 59 -0.96 4.45 5.35
C ILE A 59 -2.03 3.79 6.21
N THR A 60 -3.25 3.69 5.69
CA THR A 60 -4.32 2.92 6.33
C THR A 60 -4.76 1.78 5.42
N LEU A 61 -4.82 0.57 5.96
CA LEU A 61 -5.37 -0.60 5.31
C LEU A 61 -6.55 -1.11 6.12
N THR A 62 -7.71 -1.23 5.48
CA THR A 62 -8.88 -1.89 6.06
C THR A 62 -8.98 -3.29 5.46
N LEU A 63 -8.62 -4.28 6.27
CA LEU A 63 -8.73 -5.69 5.96
C LEU A 63 -10.19 -6.17 6.08
N PRO A 64 -10.53 -7.33 5.49
CA PRO A 64 -11.82 -7.97 5.70
C PRO A 64 -12.15 -8.16 7.19
N ALA A 65 -13.40 -7.95 7.58
CA ALA A 65 -13.82 -7.95 9.00
C ALA A 65 -13.63 -9.29 9.73
N CYS A 66 -13.38 -10.38 9.01
CA CYS A 66 -13.03 -11.69 9.58
C CYS A 66 -11.54 -11.85 9.89
N MET A 67 -10.72 -10.84 9.58
CA MET A 67 -9.30 -10.83 9.89
C MET A 67 -9.03 -10.04 11.16
N THR A 68 -8.04 -10.49 11.93
CA THR A 68 -7.58 -9.78 13.13
C THR A 68 -6.06 -9.65 13.08
N ILE A 69 -5.55 -8.44 13.18
CA ILE A 69 -4.11 -8.16 13.19
C ILE A 69 -3.51 -8.65 14.51
N LEU A 70 -2.55 -9.56 14.41
CA LEU A 70 -1.83 -10.15 15.53
C LEU A 70 -0.50 -9.46 15.78
N ASP A 71 0.28 -9.25 14.72
CA ASP A 71 1.63 -8.74 14.80
C ASP A 71 2.01 -7.88 13.58
N VAL A 72 2.99 -7.01 13.75
CA VAL A 72 3.50 -6.09 12.71
C VAL A 72 5.02 -6.01 12.81
N PRO A 73 5.77 -6.56 11.84
CA PRO A 73 7.20 -6.32 11.76
C PRO A 73 7.49 -4.84 11.41
N PRO A 74 8.73 -4.37 11.66
CA PRO A 74 9.16 -3.06 11.16
C PRO A 74 8.99 -2.96 9.64
N ALA A 75 8.60 -1.77 9.16
CA ALA A 75 8.62 -1.46 7.73
C ALA A 75 10.04 -1.61 7.16
N SER A 76 10.14 -2.01 5.90
CA SER A 76 11.41 -2.21 5.21
C SER A 76 11.41 -1.61 3.81
N ALA A 77 12.59 -1.31 3.27
CA ALA A 77 12.70 -0.87 1.89
C ALA A 77 12.22 -1.96 0.93
N ASP A 78 11.56 -1.57 -0.17
CA ASP A 78 11.39 -2.51 -1.28
C ASP A 78 12.78 -2.94 -1.79
N PRO A 79 13.06 -4.25 -1.95
CA PRO A 79 14.35 -4.74 -2.41
C PRO A 79 14.85 -4.14 -3.73
N ALA A 80 13.94 -3.64 -4.58
CA ALA A 80 14.27 -3.00 -5.85
C ALA A 80 14.83 -1.57 -5.72
N VAL A 81 14.61 -0.90 -4.58
CA VAL A 81 14.90 0.54 -4.41
C VAL A 81 16.37 0.81 -4.10
N GLY A 82 17.16 -0.21 -3.74
CA GLY A 82 18.63 -0.13 -3.65
C GLY A 82 19.20 0.74 -2.49
N SER A 83 18.39 1.60 -1.88
CA SER A 83 18.65 2.35 -0.66
C SER A 83 17.41 2.39 0.24
N ASP A 84 17.61 2.69 1.53
CA ASP A 84 16.52 2.89 2.47
C ASP A 84 15.71 4.15 2.08
N PRO A 85 14.41 4.02 1.77
CA PRO A 85 13.59 5.14 1.31
C PRO A 85 12.93 5.90 2.47
N PHE A 86 13.14 5.45 3.71
CA PHE A 86 12.46 6.04 4.85
C PHE A 86 13.21 7.23 5.43
N ASN A 87 12.43 8.21 5.88
CA ASN A 87 12.93 9.32 6.68
C ASN A 87 13.45 8.79 8.04
N PRO A 88 14.75 8.88 8.35
CA PRO A 88 15.25 8.46 9.65
C PRO A 88 14.72 9.32 10.80
N ASP A 89 14.26 10.55 10.52
CA ASP A 89 13.75 11.49 11.52
C ASP A 89 12.23 11.45 11.70
N ALA A 90 11.50 10.69 10.86
CA ALA A 90 10.07 10.43 10.99
C ALA A 90 9.81 8.96 11.38
N PRO A 91 9.91 8.61 12.68
CA PRO A 91 9.70 7.24 13.12
C PRO A 91 8.28 6.77 12.80
N ILE A 92 8.17 5.60 12.19
CA ILE A 92 6.89 5.00 11.81
C ILE A 92 6.26 4.34 13.04
N ALA A 93 5.15 4.89 13.50
CA ALA A 93 4.30 4.31 14.53
C ALA A 93 3.22 3.42 13.90
N PHE A 94 2.81 2.39 14.63
CA PHE A 94 1.73 1.49 14.21
C PHE A 94 0.57 1.51 15.20
N THR A 95 -0.66 1.48 14.66
CA THR A 95 -1.89 1.19 15.41
C THR A 95 -2.74 0.18 14.64
N GLY A 96 -3.53 -0.64 15.35
CA GLY A 96 -4.41 -1.61 14.70
C GLY A 96 -4.43 -3.02 15.30
N TYR A 97 -3.57 -3.32 16.28
CA TYR A 97 -3.54 -4.64 16.93
C TYR A 97 -4.92 -5.03 17.47
N GLY A 98 -5.33 -6.28 17.21
CA GLY A 98 -6.63 -6.80 17.63
C GLY A 98 -7.82 -6.27 16.81
N THR A 99 -7.56 -5.57 15.70
CA THR A 99 -8.59 -5.06 14.79
C THR A 99 -8.33 -5.55 13.36
N ASN A 100 -9.23 -5.22 12.43
CA ASN A 100 -9.04 -5.42 10.99
C ASN A 100 -8.53 -4.16 10.27
N VAL A 101 -8.08 -3.12 11.00
CA VAL A 101 -7.58 -1.87 10.41
C VAL A 101 -6.13 -1.68 10.84
N ALA A 102 -5.23 -1.67 9.86
CA ALA A 102 -3.81 -1.40 10.05
C ALA A 102 -3.55 0.08 9.72
N ASN A 103 -2.90 0.82 10.61
CA ASN A 103 -2.47 2.18 10.32
C ASN A 103 -1.00 2.36 10.70
N TRP A 104 -0.21 2.82 9.73
CA TRP A 104 1.14 3.32 9.93
C TRP A 104 1.12 4.83 9.76
N SER A 105 1.67 5.54 10.72
CA SER A 105 1.74 7.00 10.71
C SER A 105 3.11 7.47 11.20
N GLY A 106 3.59 8.59 10.68
CA GLY A 106 4.86 9.15 11.11
C GLY A 106 5.19 10.46 10.41
N THR A 107 5.57 11.45 11.21
CA THR A 107 6.12 12.71 10.72
C THR A 107 7.32 13.11 11.56
N ASP A 108 8.29 13.81 10.96
CA ASP A 108 9.39 14.41 11.69
C ASP A 108 8.97 15.68 12.44
N SER A 109 9.92 16.36 13.07
CA SER A 109 9.66 17.59 13.83
C SER A 109 9.26 18.80 12.97
N PHE A 110 9.48 18.73 11.65
CA PHE A 110 9.08 19.75 10.68
C PHE A 110 7.75 19.43 9.99
N GLY A 111 7.22 18.23 10.24
CA GLY A 111 5.98 17.74 9.68
C GLY A 111 6.15 16.88 8.43
N PHE A 112 7.37 16.56 8.00
CA PHE A 112 7.58 15.72 6.82
C PHE A 112 7.27 14.26 7.11
N GLY A 113 6.65 13.59 6.13
CA GLY A 113 6.30 12.16 6.22
C GLY A 113 7.49 11.21 6.29
N PHE A 114 7.20 9.91 6.27
CA PHE A 114 8.20 8.85 6.42
C PHE A 114 8.66 8.23 5.10
N LEU A 115 7.90 8.31 3.99
CA LEU A 115 8.31 7.71 2.71
C LEU A 115 8.41 8.76 1.61
N THR A 116 9.61 8.94 1.05
CA THR A 116 9.94 9.97 0.06
C THR A 116 9.48 9.62 -1.36
N GLY A 117 9.26 10.63 -2.19
CA GLY A 117 8.92 10.49 -3.61
C GLY A 117 9.91 9.63 -4.42
N GLU A 118 9.38 9.00 -5.47
CA GLU A 118 10.04 8.03 -6.37
C GLU A 118 10.62 6.78 -5.69
N ASN A 119 10.09 6.40 -4.52
CA ASN A 119 10.56 5.23 -3.77
C ASN A 119 9.41 4.35 -3.28
N ALA A 120 9.75 3.13 -2.84
CA ALA A 120 8.78 2.15 -2.34
C ALA A 120 9.22 1.50 -1.01
N GLY A 121 8.27 1.38 -0.09
CA GLY A 121 8.42 0.71 1.19
C GLY A 121 7.46 -0.48 1.33
N VAL A 122 7.86 -1.48 2.12
CA VAL A 122 7.11 -2.69 2.40
C VAL A 122 6.58 -2.65 3.84
N PHE A 123 5.28 -2.82 3.96
CA PHE A 123 4.53 -2.79 5.22
C PHE A 123 3.80 -4.12 5.39
N CYS A 124 4.12 -4.88 6.43
CA CYS A 124 3.53 -6.20 6.62
C CYS A 124 2.67 -6.28 7.89
N VAL A 125 1.69 -7.18 7.87
CA VAL A 125 0.89 -7.58 9.03
C VAL A 125 0.79 -9.09 9.09
N SER A 126 0.86 -9.64 10.30
CA SER A 126 0.42 -10.98 10.60
C SER A 126 -1.04 -10.93 11.04
N VAL A 127 -1.91 -11.71 10.39
CA VAL A 127 -3.35 -11.66 10.61
C VAL A 127 -3.91 -13.04 10.87
N GLU A 128 -4.76 -13.18 11.88
CA GLU A 128 -5.61 -14.35 12.06
C GLU A 128 -6.82 -14.23 11.13
N VAL A 129 -7.13 -15.29 10.39
CA VAL A 129 -8.28 -15.35 9.49
C VAL A 129 -9.35 -16.28 10.08
N ASN A 130 -10.52 -15.73 10.38
CA ASN A 130 -11.67 -16.53 10.80
C ASN A 130 -12.34 -17.20 9.61
N CYS A 131 -12.41 -18.53 9.65
CA CYS A 131 -13.00 -19.43 8.65
C CYS A 131 -14.48 -19.23 8.29
N ALA A 132 -15.18 -18.26 8.90
CA ALA A 132 -16.44 -17.77 8.36
C ALA A 132 -16.25 -16.96 7.05
N CYS A 133 -15.01 -16.69 6.65
CA CYS A 133 -14.65 -16.02 5.40
C CYS A 133 -14.38 -16.99 4.25
N ASP A 134 -15.42 -17.28 3.47
CA ASP A 134 -15.30 -17.94 2.17
C ASP A 134 -15.79 -16.97 1.10
N ASN A 135 -14.89 -16.14 0.56
CA ASN A 135 -15.11 -15.26 -0.60
C ASN A 135 -13.83 -14.47 -0.96
N VAL A 136 -13.89 -13.77 -2.10
CA VAL A 136 -12.99 -12.65 -2.40
C VAL A 136 -13.48 -11.42 -1.63
N TYR A 137 -12.59 -10.78 -0.88
CA TYR A 137 -12.88 -9.56 -0.13
C TYR A 137 -11.94 -8.43 -0.57
N PRO A 138 -12.44 -7.19 -0.69
CA PRO A 138 -11.57 -6.07 -0.93
C PRO A 138 -10.80 -5.71 0.35
N ILE A 139 -9.49 -5.51 0.21
CA ILE A 139 -8.70 -4.71 1.14
C ILE A 139 -8.80 -3.27 0.66
N VAL A 140 -9.36 -2.38 1.48
CA VAL A 140 -9.39 -0.95 1.18
C VAL A 140 -8.08 -0.35 1.65
N TRP A 141 -7.48 0.53 0.86
CA TRP A 141 -6.30 1.28 1.26
C TRP A 141 -6.53 2.78 1.11
N ASP A 142 -5.93 3.54 2.02
CA ASP A 142 -5.87 5.00 2.01
C ASP A 142 -4.41 5.42 2.26
N LEU A 143 -3.91 6.32 1.44
CA LEU A 143 -2.62 6.99 1.59
C LEU A 143 -2.88 8.47 1.87
N ALA A 144 -2.18 9.04 2.85
CA ALA A 144 -2.13 10.48 3.03
C ALA A 144 -0.68 10.97 3.03
N GLY A 145 -0.47 12.07 2.32
CA GLY A 145 0.75 12.86 2.37
C GLY A 145 0.83 13.72 3.63
N ASP A 146 1.98 14.34 3.83
CA ASP A 146 2.24 15.35 4.84
C ASP A 146 1.60 16.73 4.55
N GLY A 147 1.03 16.90 3.35
CA GLY A 147 0.27 18.09 2.96
C GLY A 147 1.13 19.18 2.31
N PHE A 148 2.36 18.86 1.91
CA PHE A 148 3.23 19.75 1.16
C PHE A 148 3.03 19.61 -0.36
N GLY A 149 3.23 20.69 -1.11
CA GLY A 149 3.14 20.66 -2.58
C GLY A 149 1.72 20.86 -3.11
N GLY A 150 1.38 20.20 -4.21
CA GLY A 150 0.07 20.25 -4.86
C GLY A 150 -0.90 19.15 -4.43
N ASP A 151 -2.21 19.40 -4.65
CA ASP A 151 -3.28 18.41 -4.45
C ASP A 151 -3.29 17.33 -5.55
N PRO A 152 -3.70 16.07 -5.26
CA PRO A 152 -4.22 15.62 -3.97
C PRO A 152 -3.14 15.11 -3.01
N HIS A 153 -3.37 15.39 -1.72
CA HIS A 153 -2.61 14.84 -0.59
C HIS A 153 -3.22 13.55 -0.03
N VAL A 154 -4.31 13.04 -0.62
CA VAL A 154 -4.97 11.80 -0.20
C VAL A 154 -5.30 10.97 -1.44
N LEU A 155 -4.98 9.68 -1.39
CA LEU A 155 -5.40 8.68 -2.37
C LEU A 155 -6.02 7.48 -1.68
N ASN A 156 -6.92 6.81 -2.39
CA ASN A 156 -7.52 5.58 -1.91
C ASN A 156 -7.82 4.61 -3.05
N GLY A 157 -8.03 3.36 -2.69
CA GLY A 157 -8.42 2.32 -3.63
C GLY A 157 -8.66 0.99 -2.93
N THR A 158 -8.72 -0.07 -3.74
CA THR A 158 -8.98 -1.41 -3.27
C THR A 158 -8.04 -2.42 -3.91
N LEU A 159 -7.70 -3.46 -3.16
CA LEU A 159 -7.00 -4.65 -3.63
C LEU A 159 -7.90 -5.86 -3.42
N ASP A 160 -8.03 -6.71 -4.43
CA ASP A 160 -8.77 -7.95 -4.29
C ASP A 160 -7.92 -8.97 -3.52
N PHE A 161 -8.51 -9.56 -2.48
CA PHE A 161 -7.88 -10.58 -1.65
C PHE A 161 -8.78 -11.81 -1.52
N SER A 162 -8.20 -13.00 -1.68
CA SER A 162 -8.94 -14.27 -1.62
C SER A 162 -8.51 -15.09 -0.40
N VAL A 163 -9.47 -15.46 0.44
CA VAL A 163 -9.29 -16.46 1.50
C VAL A 163 -9.84 -17.79 1.00
N LEU A 164 -9.09 -18.88 1.18
CA LEU A 164 -9.61 -20.23 1.04
C LEU A 164 -9.65 -20.89 2.42
N CYS A 165 -10.79 -20.81 3.11
CA CYS A 165 -10.94 -21.63 4.30
C CYS A 165 -11.42 -23.03 3.89
N SER A 166 -10.54 -24.02 3.96
CA SER A 166 -10.99 -25.41 3.94
C SER A 166 -11.08 -25.90 5.38
N THR A 167 -12.26 -26.33 5.83
CA THR A 167 -12.28 -27.22 7.01
C THR A 167 -11.39 -28.42 6.66
N PRO A 168 -10.51 -28.90 7.56
CA PRO A 168 -9.86 -30.18 7.33
C PRO A 168 -10.98 -31.15 6.99
N THR A 169 -11.00 -31.66 5.76
CA THR A 169 -11.87 -32.78 5.45
C THR A 169 -11.45 -33.84 6.45
N GLU A 170 -12.32 -34.21 7.39
CA GLU A 170 -12.13 -35.47 8.10
C GLU A 170 -12.04 -36.51 7.01
N ASP A 171 -10.82 -36.96 6.73
CA ASP A 171 -10.59 -38.18 5.99
C ASP A 171 -11.14 -39.29 6.88
N SER A 172 -12.44 -39.54 6.75
CA SER A 172 -13.10 -40.70 7.33
C SER A 172 -12.76 -41.98 6.56
N SER A 173 -11.73 -41.99 5.71
CA SER A 173 -11.12 -43.21 5.20
C SER A 173 -9.93 -43.61 6.09
N TRP A 174 -10.26 -44.02 7.32
CA TRP A 174 -9.56 -45.18 7.89
C TRP A 174 -9.86 -46.38 6.99
N GLY A 175 -9.22 -46.41 5.82
CA GLY A 175 -9.07 -47.62 5.03
C GLY A 175 -8.24 -48.59 5.84
N ASP A 176 -8.88 -49.71 6.21
CA ASP A 176 -8.27 -50.94 6.71
C ASP A 176 -6.77 -51.07 6.43
N VAL A 177 -5.93 -50.72 7.41
CA VAL A 177 -4.57 -51.28 7.46
C VAL A 177 -4.71 -52.69 7.99
N LYS A 178 -4.97 -53.65 7.09
CA LYS A 178 -4.69 -55.06 7.38
C LYS A 178 -3.18 -55.17 7.58
N ALA A 179 -2.77 -55.31 8.83
CA ALA A 179 -1.43 -55.77 9.16
C ALA A 179 -1.22 -57.14 8.50
N LEU A 180 -0.30 -57.20 7.54
CA LEU A 180 0.31 -58.46 7.11
C LEU A 180 1.59 -58.64 7.94
N TYR A 181 1.49 -59.44 9.00
CA TYR A 181 2.57 -60.26 9.53
C TYR A 181 1.98 -61.59 9.98
#